data_AF-A0A962UI22-F1
#
_entry.id   AF-A0A962UI22-F1
#
_cell.length_a   1.000
_cell.length_b   1.000
_cell.length_c   1.000
_cell.angle_alpha   90.00
_cell.angle_beta   90.00
_cell.angle_gamma   90.00
#
_symmetry.space_group_name_H-M   'P 1'
#
loop_
_entity.id
_entity.type
_entity.pdbx_description
1 polymer ?
#
loop_
_entity_poly.entity_id
_entity_poly.type
_entity_poly.pdbx_seq_one_letter_code
_entity_poly.pdbx_strand_id
1 'polypeptide(L)'
;PALPLRRWADQILGLLQPICALLDLGETGQPYATALAEQRETLAEPERTPSARIVAAMRASGENFFRYARRWSEQHRHHFESRPLAEERIRVFTEAAERSLREQAAIEAADEISFDEFLARYFAQS
;
A
#
# COMPACT_ATOMS: atom_id res chain seq x y z
N PRO A 1 -7.81 -28.14 -18.03
CA PRO A 1 -6.59 -27.59 -18.68
C PRO A 1 -6.21 -26.24 -18.05
N ALA A 2 -4.94 -26.08 -17.65
CA ALA A 2 -4.45 -24.81 -17.11
C ALA A 2 -4.51 -23.73 -18.19
N LEU A 3 -5.20 -22.61 -17.92
CA LEU A 3 -5.17 -21.44 -18.79
C LEU A 3 -3.80 -20.76 -18.65
N PRO A 4 -3.13 -20.36 -19.76
CA PRO A 4 -1.93 -19.54 -19.66
C PRO A 4 -2.20 -18.25 -18.89
N LEU A 5 -1.27 -17.80 -18.04
CA LEU A 5 -1.40 -16.62 -17.18
C LEU A 5 -1.98 -15.39 -17.92
N ARG A 6 -1.47 -15.10 -19.11
CA ARG A 6 -1.94 -13.98 -19.96
C ARG A 6 -3.43 -14.06 -20.27
N ARG A 7 -3.90 -15.25 -20.66
CA ARG A 7 -5.31 -15.48 -21.01
C ARG A 7 -6.23 -15.30 -19.80
N TRP A 8 -5.79 -15.73 -18.62
CA TRP A 8 -6.56 -15.56 -17.41
C TRP A 8 -6.59 -14.09 -16.96
N ALA A 9 -5.46 -13.40 -17.07
CA ALA A 9 -5.37 -11.96 -16.84
C ALA A 9 -6.30 -11.17 -17.77
N ASP A 10 -6.28 -11.46 -19.08
CA ASP A 10 -7.15 -10.79 -20.06
C ASP A 10 -8.64 -10.99 -19.75
N GLN A 11 -9.03 -12.18 -19.29
CA GLN A 11 -10.39 -12.46 -18.85
C GLN A 11 -10.78 -11.59 -17.65
N ILE A 12 -9.95 -11.56 -16.61
CA ILE A 12 -10.21 -10.76 -15.40
C ILE A 12 -10.30 -9.27 -15.76
N LEU A 13 -9.33 -8.74 -16.51
CA LEU A 13 -9.35 -7.34 -16.93
C LEU A 13 -10.55 -7.04 -17.85
N GLY A 14 -10.99 -7.99 -18.66
CA GLY A 14 -12.22 -7.90 -19.43
C GLY A 14 -13.46 -7.73 -18.56
N LEU A 15 -13.55 -8.50 -17.47
CA LEU A 15 -14.64 -8.39 -16.49
C LEU A 15 -14.62 -7.06 -15.71
N LEU A 16 -13.43 -6.46 -15.51
CA LEU A 16 -13.29 -5.17 -14.85
C LEU A 16 -13.68 -3.99 -15.75
N GLN A 17 -13.60 -4.12 -17.08
CA GLN A 17 -13.90 -3.04 -18.03
C GLN A 17 -15.27 -2.35 -17.80
N PRO A 18 -16.41 -3.08 -17.69
CA PRO A 18 -17.69 -2.44 -17.42
C PRO A 18 -17.78 -1.81 -16.03
N ILE A 19 -17.04 -2.33 -15.04
CA ILE A 19 -16.98 -1.76 -13.69
C ILE A 19 -16.23 -0.44 -13.71
N CYS A 20 -15.07 -0.38 -14.38
CA CYS A 20 -14.32 0.85 -14.57
C CYS A 20 -15.16 1.90 -15.30
N ALA A 21 -15.86 1.51 -16.38
CA ALA A 21 -16.76 2.41 -17.10
C ALA A 21 -17.91 2.95 -16.22
N LEU A 22 -18.42 2.15 -15.29
CA LEU A 22 -19.44 2.57 -14.33
C LEU A 22 -18.86 3.57 -13.31
N LEU A 23 -17.67 3.31 -12.79
CA LEU A 23 -16.99 4.18 -11.82
C LEU A 23 -16.53 5.51 -12.45
N ASP A 24 -16.27 5.51 -13.76
CA ASP A 24 -15.89 6.71 -14.51
C ASP A 24 -17.09 7.63 -14.85
N LEU A 25 -18.32 7.25 -14.50
CA LEU A 25 -19.49 8.11 -14.74
C LEU A 25 -19.40 9.39 -13.90
N GLY A 26 -19.29 10.53 -14.57
CA GLY A 26 -19.17 11.83 -13.92
C GLY A 26 -17.74 12.21 -13.51
N GLU A 27 -16.77 11.30 -13.69
CA GLU A 27 -15.36 11.56 -13.44
C GLU A 27 -14.68 12.13 -14.69
N THR A 28 -13.93 13.21 -14.52
CA THR A 28 -13.16 13.80 -15.62
C THR A 28 -11.91 12.96 -15.85
N GLY A 29 -11.65 12.57 -17.10
CA GLY A 29 -10.42 11.86 -17.48
C GLY A 29 -10.46 10.34 -17.31
N GLN A 30 -11.61 9.77 -16.91
CA GLN A 30 -11.83 8.31 -16.85
C GLN A 30 -10.73 7.54 -16.07
N PRO A 31 -10.45 7.96 -14.81
CA PRO A 31 -9.31 7.43 -14.05
C PRO A 31 -9.30 5.91 -13.92
N TYR A 32 -10.46 5.26 -13.83
CA TYR A 32 -10.54 3.81 -13.68
C TYR A 32 -10.25 3.08 -14.99
N ALA A 33 -10.79 3.54 -16.12
CA ALA A 33 -10.48 2.99 -17.43
C ALA A 33 -9.00 3.22 -17.81
N THR A 34 -8.44 4.38 -17.48
CA THR A 34 -7.01 4.67 -17.68
C THR A 34 -6.15 3.70 -16.87
N ALA A 35 -6.43 3.54 -15.57
CA ALA A 35 -5.68 2.60 -14.73
C ALA A 35 -5.80 1.16 -15.26
N LEU A 36 -6.99 0.74 -15.71
CA LEU A 36 -7.20 -0.59 -16.29
C LEU A 36 -6.37 -0.79 -17.58
N ALA A 37 -6.27 0.22 -18.43
CA ALA A 37 -5.45 0.19 -19.64
C ALA A 37 -3.96 0.05 -19.31
N GLU A 38 -3.45 0.80 -18.32
CA GLU A 38 -2.05 0.69 -17.87
C GLU A 38 -1.71 -0.71 -17.35
N GLN A 39 -2.66 -1.36 -16.65
CA GLN A 39 -2.47 -2.74 -16.18
C GLN A 39 -2.50 -3.75 -17.33
N ARG A 40 -3.33 -3.52 -18.37
CA ARG A 40 -3.31 -4.34 -19.59
C ARG A 40 -1.95 -4.28 -20.27
N GLU A 41 -1.37 -3.09 -20.42
CA GLU A 41 -0.03 -2.92 -20.99
C GLU A 41 1.04 -3.64 -20.17
N THR A 42 0.96 -3.55 -18.84
CA THR A 42 1.88 -4.21 -17.91
C THR A 42 1.84 -5.74 -18.04
N LEU A 43 0.66 -6.32 -18.31
CA LEU A 43 0.51 -7.76 -18.50
C LEU A 43 0.88 -8.23 -19.90
N ALA A 44 0.76 -7.34 -20.90
CA ALA A 44 1.27 -7.59 -22.25
C ALA A 44 2.81 -7.65 -22.27
N GLU A 45 3.46 -6.79 -21.48
CA GLU A 45 4.92 -6.66 -21.39
C GLU A 45 5.42 -6.91 -19.95
N PRO A 46 5.81 -8.16 -19.60
CA PRO A 46 6.23 -8.51 -18.24
C PRO A 46 7.38 -7.67 -17.67
N GLU A 47 8.25 -7.12 -18.52
CA GLU A 47 9.35 -6.23 -18.12
C GLU A 47 8.87 -4.89 -17.54
N ARG A 48 7.61 -4.50 -17.81
CA ARG A 48 6.98 -3.30 -17.24
C ARG A 48 6.49 -3.51 -15.81
N THR A 49 6.44 -4.76 -15.34
CA THR A 49 6.04 -5.05 -13.95
C THR A 49 7.00 -4.36 -12.97
N PRO A 50 6.52 -3.87 -11.82
CA PRO A 50 7.38 -3.23 -10.83
C PRO A 50 8.54 -4.12 -10.36
N SER A 51 8.31 -5.44 -10.24
CA SER A 51 9.35 -6.41 -9.88
C SER A 51 10.44 -6.51 -10.95
N ALA A 52 10.08 -6.63 -12.23
CA ALA A 52 11.05 -6.67 -13.32
C ALA A 52 11.85 -5.37 -13.42
N ARG A 53 11.18 -4.21 -13.26
CA ARG A 53 11.84 -2.89 -13.24
C ARG A 53 12.84 -2.76 -12.10
N ILE A 54 12.53 -3.23 -10.90
CA ILE A 54 13.47 -3.25 -9.76
C ILE A 54 14.68 -4.13 -10.07
N VAL A 55 14.45 -5.34 -10.57
CA VAL A 55 15.55 -6.27 -10.92
C VAL A 55 16.43 -5.69 -12.03
N ALA A 56 15.83 -5.09 -13.07
CA ALA A 56 16.56 -4.42 -14.14
C ALA A 56 17.39 -3.24 -13.63
N ALA A 57 16.82 -2.40 -12.76
CA ALA A 57 17.53 -1.27 -12.16
C ALA A 57 18.69 -1.72 -11.26
N MET A 58 18.51 -2.79 -10.48
CA MET A 58 19.59 -3.41 -9.68
C MET A 58 20.71 -3.95 -10.58
N ARG A 59 20.36 -4.66 -11.66
CA ARG A 59 21.34 -5.17 -12.63
C ARG A 59 22.12 -4.04 -13.32
N ALA A 60 21.43 -2.99 -13.76
CA ALA A 60 22.05 -1.85 -14.45
C ALA A 60 23.00 -1.04 -13.55
N SER A 61 22.68 -0.92 -12.27
CA SER A 61 23.50 -0.20 -11.27
C SER A 61 24.60 -1.06 -10.63
N GLY A 62 24.53 -2.39 -10.78
CA GLY A 62 25.39 -3.33 -10.05
C GLY A 62 25.10 -3.38 -8.55
N GLU A 63 23.96 -2.84 -8.11
CA GLU A 63 23.56 -2.81 -6.70
C GLU A 63 22.95 -4.16 -6.28
N ASN A 64 23.29 -4.61 -5.07
CA ASN A 64 22.48 -5.60 -4.39
C ASN A 64 21.19 -4.94 -3.84
N PHE A 65 20.22 -5.77 -3.43
CA PHE A 65 18.92 -5.28 -2.98
C PHE A 65 19.02 -4.28 -1.82
N PHE A 66 19.89 -4.55 -0.84
CA PHE A 66 20.05 -3.67 0.33
C PHE A 66 20.48 -2.26 -0.07
N ARG A 67 21.49 -2.13 -0.95
CA ARG A 67 21.97 -0.82 -1.43
C ARG A 67 20.90 -0.11 -2.25
N TYR A 68 20.23 -0.83 -3.15
CA TYR A 68 19.13 -0.30 -3.95
C TYR A 68 17.99 0.24 -3.08
N ALA A 69 17.53 -0.56 -2.11
CA ALA A 69 16.45 -0.17 -1.19
C ALA A 69 16.87 1.02 -0.32
N ARG A 70 18.09 1.01 0.23
CA ARG A 70 18.62 2.14 1.02
C ARG A 70 18.64 3.44 0.22
N ARG A 71 19.12 3.41 -1.03
CA ARG A 71 19.14 4.58 -1.92
C ARG A 71 17.74 5.15 -2.13
N TRP A 72 16.73 4.30 -2.28
CA TRP A 72 15.34 4.75 -2.35
C TRP A 72 14.85 5.31 -1.01
N SER A 73 15.12 4.66 0.12
CA SER A 73 14.75 5.17 1.44
C SER A 73 15.33 6.56 1.71
N GLU A 74 16.60 6.80 1.36
CA GLU A 74 17.25 8.11 1.50
C GLU A 74 16.60 9.18 0.60
N GLN A 75 16.22 8.82 -0.63
CA GLN A 75 15.49 9.74 -1.53
C GLN A 75 14.09 10.09 -0.99
N HIS A 76 13.34 9.10 -0.47
CA HIS A 76 12.03 9.36 0.13
C HIS A 76 12.17 10.22 1.39
N ARG A 77 13.17 9.96 2.24
CA ARG A 77 13.48 10.81 3.41
C ARG A 77 13.70 12.26 2.99
N HIS A 78 14.58 12.50 2.02
CA HIS A 78 14.86 13.85 1.53
C HIS A 78 13.62 14.52 0.91
N HIS A 79 12.81 13.76 0.17
CA HIS A 79 11.56 14.25 -0.41
C HIS A 79 10.57 14.78 0.64
N PHE A 80 10.40 14.05 1.74
CA PHE A 80 9.49 14.48 2.81
C PHE A 80 10.10 15.56 3.70
N GLU A 81 11.40 15.52 3.99
CA GLU A 81 12.10 16.58 4.75
C GLU A 81 12.09 17.93 4.02
N SER A 82 12.18 17.93 2.69
CA SER A 82 12.13 19.16 1.87
C SER A 82 10.73 19.75 1.72
N ARG A 83 9.69 19.10 2.27
CA ARG A 83 8.28 19.49 2.12
C ARG A 83 7.63 19.55 3.50
N PRO A 84 7.95 20.57 4.30
CA PRO A 84 7.39 20.70 5.65
C PRO A 84 5.86 20.77 5.58
N LEU A 85 5.22 20.15 6.57
CA LEU A 85 3.77 20.20 6.73
C LEU A 85 3.33 21.61 7.18
N ALA A 86 2.11 21.99 6.83
CA ALA A 86 1.46 23.17 7.39
C ALA A 86 1.34 23.04 8.92
N GLU A 87 1.40 24.15 9.65
CA GLU A 87 1.36 24.16 11.12
C GLU A 87 0.08 23.50 11.66
N GLU A 88 -1.05 23.67 10.98
CA GLU A 88 -2.32 23.03 11.31
C GLU A 88 -2.18 21.51 11.32
N ARG A 89 -1.48 20.95 10.33
CA ARG A 89 -1.26 19.51 10.21
C ARG A 89 -0.31 19.00 11.28
N ILE A 90 0.71 19.79 11.64
CA ILE A 90 1.62 19.47 12.74
C ILE A 90 0.82 19.40 14.05
N ARG A 91 -0.01 20.41 14.35
CA ARG A 91 -0.86 20.42 15.55
C ARG A 91 -1.76 19.17 15.63
N VAL A 92 -2.45 18.83 14.54
CA VAL A 92 -3.30 17.63 14.47
C VAL A 92 -2.52 16.35 14.81
N PHE A 93 -1.30 16.19 14.27
CA PHE A 93 -0.48 15.00 14.55
C PHE A 93 0.04 14.97 15.98
N THR A 94 0.47 16.11 16.52
CA THR A 94 0.92 16.21 17.92
C THR A 94 -0.21 15.87 18.89
N GLU A 95 -1.40 16.46 18.71
CA GLU A 95 -2.56 16.16 19.55
C GLU A 95 -3.00 14.70 19.45
N ALA A 96 -2.96 14.12 18.25
CA ALA A 96 -3.26 12.70 18.04
C ALA A 96 -2.26 11.78 18.76
N ALA A 97 -0.97 12.10 18.72
CA ALA A 97 0.06 11.32 19.42
C ALA A 97 -0.13 11.39 20.94
N GLU A 98 -0.34 12.58 21.50
CA GLU A 98 -0.60 12.74 22.93
C GLU A 98 -1.88 12.03 23.38
N ARG A 99 -2.95 12.13 22.58
CA ARG A 99 -4.20 11.44 22.86
C ARG A 99 -4.01 9.92 22.85
N SER A 100 -3.31 9.38 21.84
CA SER A 100 -3.03 7.94 21.76
C SER A 100 -2.32 7.41 23.00
N LEU A 101 -1.36 8.17 23.55
CA LEU A 101 -0.65 7.78 24.77
C LEU A 101 -1.55 7.83 26.01
N ARG A 102 -2.41 8.85 26.13
CA ARG A 102 -3.38 8.94 27.24
C ARG A 102 -4.40 7.80 27.18
N GLU A 103 -4.91 7.50 26.00
CA GLU A 103 -5.87 6.41 25.77
C GLU A 103 -5.25 5.06 26.08
N GLN A 104 -4.01 4.82 25.62
CA GLN A 104 -3.27 3.61 25.97
C GLN A 104 -3.13 3.45 27.49
N ALA A 105 -2.66 4.49 28.20
CA ALA A 105 -2.49 4.43 29.64
C ALA A 105 -3.83 4.23 30.39
N ALA A 106 -4.92 4.79 29.88
CA ALA A 106 -6.25 4.59 30.45
C ALA A 106 -6.74 3.15 30.26
N ILE A 107 -6.45 2.52 29.12
CA ILE A 107 -6.76 1.10 28.86
C ILE A 107 -5.95 0.22 29.81
N GLU A 108 -4.62 0.41 29.87
CA GLU A 108 -3.73 -0.36 30.74
C GLU A 108 -4.10 -0.22 32.24
N ALA A 109 -4.57 0.96 32.66
CA ALA A 109 -5.04 1.19 34.03
C ALA A 109 -6.43 0.57 34.32
N ALA A 110 -7.21 0.28 33.28
CA ALA A 110 -8.54 -0.32 33.39
C ALA A 110 -8.52 -1.85 33.25
N ASP A 111 -7.34 -2.47 33.09
CA ASP A 111 -7.22 -3.92 33.02
C ASP A 111 -7.62 -4.56 34.37
N GLU A 112 -8.73 -5.32 34.35
CA GLU A 112 -9.26 -6.01 35.53
C GLU A 112 -8.77 -7.46 35.65
N ILE A 113 -8.20 -8.01 34.57
CA ILE A 113 -7.76 -9.40 34.49
C ILE A 113 -6.31 -9.48 34.01
N SER A 114 -5.62 -10.57 34.36
CA SER A 114 -4.28 -10.81 33.84
C SER A 114 -4.32 -11.09 32.34
N PHE A 115 -3.20 -10.88 31.67
CA PHE A 115 -3.06 -11.19 30.25
C PHE A 115 -3.33 -12.69 29.95
N ASP A 116 -2.90 -13.60 30.83
CA ASP A 116 -3.16 -15.03 30.67
C ASP A 116 -4.66 -15.37 30.74
N GLU A 117 -5.38 -14.73 31.65
CA GLU A 117 -6.84 -14.90 31.76
C GLU A 117 -7.56 -14.30 30.55
N PHE A 118 -7.11 -13.13 30.09
CA PHE A 118 -7.63 -12.53 28.85
C PHE A 118 -7.47 -13.48 27.67
N LEU A 119 -6.29 -14.08 27.47
CA LEU A 119 -6.04 -15.03 26.38
C LEU A 119 -6.94 -16.27 26.50
N ALA A 120 -7.07 -16.85 27.69
CA ALA A 120 -7.94 -18.00 27.92
C ALA A 120 -9.41 -17.68 27.56
N ARG A 121 -9.92 -16.51 27.96
CA ARG A 121 -11.27 -16.04 27.63
C ARG A 121 -11.43 -15.74 26.14
N TYR A 122 -10.42 -15.16 25.49
CA TYR A 122 -10.45 -14.82 24.06
C TYR A 122 -10.56 -16.07 23.18
N PHE A 123 -9.74 -17.10 23.45
CA PHE A 123 -9.78 -18.34 22.68
C PHE A 123 -10.99 -19.23 22.98
N ALA A 124 -11.62 -19.08 24.15
CA ALA A 124 -12.86 -19.79 24.48
C ALA A 124 -14.11 -19.19 23.80
N GLN A 125 -14.01 -18.00 23.20
CA GLN A 125 -15.09 -17.36 22.43
C GLN A 125 -15.10 -17.74 20.94
N SER A 126 -14.18 -18.60 20.51
CA SER A 126 -14.06 -19.10 19.13
C SER A 126 -14.70 -20.47 18.94
#